data_AF-A0A835HJG9-F1
#
_entry.id   AF-A0A835HJG9-F1
#
_cell.length_a   1.000
_cell.length_b   1.000
_cell.length_c   1.000
_cell.angle_alpha   90.00
_cell.angle_beta   90.00
_cell.angle_gamma   90.00
#
_symmetry.space_group_name_H-M   'P 1'
#
loop_
_entity.id
_entity.type
_entity.pdbx_description
1 polymer ?
#
loop_
_entity_poly.entity_id
_entity_poly.type
_entity_poly.pdbx_seq_one_letter_code
_entity_poly.pdbx_strand_id
1 'polypeptide(L)'
;MGRMTNLSASGPRPNPQGSYHYGRIRVTRTIRQAISASFINGRGRYGINGVSFVSPDTPLKLVEYFNIGGVLCLGSILDNPTFGGMCLETSVMAVDFRSFVEIVFKNNDDTVQSWHLDGYNAFVSRRVHAIVWLKEDEEMEKKFGPWDDSVELLLDTFPE
;
A
#
# COMPACT_ATOMS: atom_id res chain seq x y z
N MET A 1 5.63 -38.76 -43.11
CA MET A 1 6.18 -37.64 -42.31
C MET A 1 5.06 -37.15 -41.40
N GLY A 2 5.16 -37.38 -40.09
CA GLY A 2 4.18 -36.93 -39.11
C GLY A 2 4.76 -37.17 -37.73
N ARG A 3 5.44 -36.17 -37.19
CA ARG A 3 6.01 -36.21 -35.83
C ARG A 3 4.83 -36.08 -34.85
N MET A 4 4.39 -37.19 -34.27
CA MET A 4 3.58 -37.14 -33.04
C MET A 4 4.48 -36.59 -31.94
N THR A 5 4.17 -35.38 -31.46
CA THR A 5 4.79 -34.84 -30.25
C THR A 5 4.29 -35.66 -29.07
N ASN A 6 5.22 -36.27 -28.34
CA ASN A 6 4.94 -36.90 -27.05
C ASN A 6 4.52 -35.80 -26.06
N LEU A 7 3.24 -35.75 -25.72
CA LEU A 7 2.67 -34.89 -24.69
C LEU A 7 2.60 -35.64 -23.35
N SER A 8 3.73 -36.16 -22.86
CA SER A 8 3.80 -36.62 -21.47
C SER A 8 3.69 -35.41 -20.55
N ALA A 9 2.47 -34.99 -20.25
CA ALA A 9 2.20 -34.05 -19.19
C ALA A 9 2.75 -34.65 -17.88
N SER A 10 3.59 -33.88 -17.19
CA SER A 10 4.16 -34.25 -15.90
C SER A 10 3.09 -34.81 -14.97
N GLY A 11 3.41 -35.89 -14.24
CA GLY A 11 2.48 -36.60 -13.37
C GLY A 11 1.78 -35.70 -12.34
N PRO A 12 0.67 -36.22 -11.74
CA PRO A 12 -0.13 -35.47 -10.77
C PRO A 12 0.75 -34.83 -9.71
N ARG A 13 0.61 -33.50 -9.50
CA ARG A 13 1.25 -32.87 -8.35
C ARG A 13 0.73 -33.59 -7.08
N PRO A 14 1.60 -33.98 -6.12
CA PRO A 14 1.18 -34.70 -4.90
C PRO A 14 0.10 -33.97 -4.09
N ASN A 15 -0.03 -32.67 -4.31
CA ASN A 15 -1.01 -31.77 -3.73
C ASN A 15 -2.03 -31.36 -4.80
N PRO A 16 -3.35 -31.46 -4.51
CA PRO A 16 -4.41 -30.99 -5.40
C PRO A 16 -4.14 -29.57 -5.86
N GLN A 17 -4.13 -29.35 -7.17
CA GLN A 17 -3.91 -28.02 -7.74
C GLN A 17 -5.07 -27.10 -7.33
N GLY A 18 -4.79 -26.15 -6.43
CA GLY A 18 -5.77 -25.16 -5.97
C GLY A 18 -6.15 -25.21 -4.47
N SER A 19 -5.61 -26.12 -3.67
CA SER A 19 -5.95 -26.19 -2.23
C SER A 19 -4.90 -25.55 -1.31
N TYR A 20 -4.41 -24.34 -1.64
CA TYR A 20 -3.56 -23.61 -0.71
C TYR A 20 -4.45 -22.83 0.27
N HIS A 21 -4.52 -23.31 1.52
CA HIS A 21 -5.32 -22.69 2.57
C HIS A 21 -4.55 -21.50 3.16
N TYR A 22 -4.60 -20.35 2.48
CA TYR A 22 -3.93 -19.12 2.94
C TYR A 22 -4.31 -18.73 4.37
N GLY A 23 -5.52 -19.02 4.82
CA GLY A 23 -5.97 -18.78 6.20
C GLY A 23 -5.30 -19.65 7.28
N ARG A 24 -4.49 -20.65 6.91
CA ARG A 24 -3.70 -21.48 7.85
C ARG A 24 -2.24 -21.03 7.95
N ILE A 25 -1.81 -20.10 7.10
CA ILE A 25 -0.46 -19.54 7.16
C ILE A 25 -0.38 -18.61 8.37
N ARG A 26 0.70 -18.74 9.13
CA ARG A 26 0.94 -17.87 10.27
C ARG A 26 1.31 -16.48 9.78
N VAL A 27 0.49 -15.49 10.10
CA VAL A 27 0.81 -14.08 9.89
C VAL A 27 2.04 -13.72 10.71
N THR A 28 3.06 -13.17 10.05
CA THR A 28 4.33 -12.78 10.67
C THR A 28 4.30 -11.33 11.16
N ARG A 29 3.51 -10.46 10.53
CA ARG A 29 3.35 -9.05 10.89
C ARG A 29 1.97 -8.56 10.44
N THR A 30 1.31 -7.78 11.28
CA THR A 30 0.05 -7.11 10.92
C THR A 30 0.29 -5.60 10.89
N ILE A 31 0.01 -4.98 9.75
CA ILE A 31 0.13 -3.54 9.52
C ILE A 31 -1.28 -3.00 9.41
N ARG A 32 -1.64 -2.04 10.25
CA ARG A 32 -2.92 -1.34 10.25
C ARG A 32 -2.69 0.06 9.72
N GLN A 33 -3.27 0.39 8.58
CA GLN A 33 -3.11 1.68 7.94
C GLN A 33 -4.42 2.47 8.04
N ALA A 34 -4.34 3.71 8.50
CA ALA A 34 -5.43 4.65 8.48
C ALA A 34 -4.97 5.94 7.81
N ILE A 35 -5.80 6.45 6.90
CA ILE A 35 -5.61 7.78 6.33
C ILE A 35 -6.08 8.82 7.35
N SER A 36 -5.37 9.94 7.40
CA SER A 36 -5.72 11.12 8.19
C SER A 36 -5.40 12.38 7.41
N ALA A 37 -6.21 13.43 7.60
CA ALA A 37 -5.97 14.75 7.05
C ALA A 37 -5.45 15.72 8.12
N SER A 38 -4.49 16.58 7.75
CA SER A 38 -4.03 17.67 8.61
C SER A 38 -3.44 18.82 7.81
N PHE A 39 -3.37 20.01 8.41
CA PHE A 39 -2.68 21.17 7.85
C PHE A 39 -1.22 21.18 8.27
N ILE A 40 -0.30 21.16 7.30
CA ILE A 40 1.13 21.32 7.52
C ILE A 40 1.61 22.49 6.66
N ASN A 41 2.31 23.45 7.26
CA ASN A 41 2.84 24.63 6.58
C ASN A 41 1.78 25.42 5.77
N GLY A 42 0.55 25.49 6.29
CA GLY A 42 -0.55 26.21 5.66
C GLY A 42 -1.20 25.50 4.47
N ARG A 43 -0.83 24.25 4.17
CA ARG A 43 -1.43 23.42 3.11
C ARG A 43 -2.14 22.20 3.71
N GLY A 44 -3.34 21.89 3.22
CA GLY A 44 -4.08 20.67 3.57
C GLY A 44 -3.39 19.46 2.96
N ARG A 45 -3.19 18.41 3.75
CA ARG A 45 -2.48 17.20 3.33
C ARG A 45 -3.14 15.95 3.89
N TYR A 46 -2.99 14.86 3.15
CA TYR A 46 -3.29 13.52 3.61
C TYR A 46 -2.01 12.79 3.98
N GLY A 47 -2.13 11.88 4.94
CA GLY A 47 -1.05 11.01 5.38
C GLY A 47 -1.57 9.68 5.89
N ILE A 48 -0.68 8.70 5.95
CA ILE A 48 -0.95 7.36 6.48
C ILE A 48 -0.27 7.23 7.83
N ASN A 49 -1.03 6.88 8.87
CA ASN A 49 -0.54 6.71 10.24
C ASN A 49 0.33 7.89 10.75
N GLY A 50 -0.04 9.13 10.38
CA GLY A 50 0.66 10.34 10.81
C GLY A 50 1.84 10.76 9.92
N VAL A 51 2.04 10.15 8.75
CA VAL A 51 3.07 10.61 7.80
C VAL A 51 2.45 10.95 6.45
N SER A 52 2.65 12.20 6.01
CA SER A 52 2.35 12.63 4.64
C SER A 52 3.61 12.47 3.80
N PHE A 53 3.50 11.68 2.73
CA PHE A 53 4.64 11.31 1.90
C PHE A 53 5.15 12.52 1.10
N VAL A 54 6.47 12.65 0.98
CA VAL A 54 7.12 13.62 0.11
C VAL A 54 7.95 12.86 -0.91
N SER A 55 7.73 13.15 -2.19
CA SER A 55 8.52 12.54 -3.26
C SER A 55 9.96 13.07 -3.22
N PRO A 56 10.98 12.21 -3.16
CA PRO A 56 12.36 12.63 -3.20
C PRO A 56 12.81 12.95 -4.63
N ASP A 57 13.81 13.82 -4.78
CA ASP A 57 14.42 14.10 -6.10
C ASP A 57 15.15 12.87 -6.68
N THR A 58 15.57 11.94 -5.82
CA THR A 58 16.26 10.71 -6.21
C THR A 58 15.30 9.50 -6.10
N PRO A 59 15.10 8.71 -7.17
CA PRO A 59 14.24 7.53 -7.13
C PRO A 59 14.62 6.54 -6.02
N LEU A 60 13.64 6.07 -5.24
CA LEU A 60 13.86 5.23 -4.05
C LEU A 60 14.68 3.96 -4.33
N LYS A 61 14.49 3.32 -5.48
CA LYS A 61 15.28 2.14 -5.88
C LYS A 61 16.78 2.46 -6.03
N LEU A 62 17.12 3.66 -6.50
CA LEU A 62 18.52 4.10 -6.61
C LEU A 62 19.10 4.46 -5.25
N VAL A 63 18.30 5.09 -4.39
CA VAL A 63 18.67 5.40 -3.01
C VAL A 63 19.07 4.12 -2.28
N GLU A 64 18.25 3.07 -2.38
CA GLU A 64 18.54 1.76 -1.79
C GLU A 64 19.76 1.09 -2.44
N TYR A 65 19.82 1.02 -3.78
CA TYR A 65 20.89 0.34 -4.51
C TYR A 65 22.29 0.92 -4.24
N PHE A 66 22.40 2.26 -4.18
CA PHE A 66 23.67 2.94 -3.92
C PHE A 66 23.89 3.28 -2.44
N ASN A 67 22.97 2.90 -1.55
CA ASN A 67 23.01 3.19 -0.12
C ASN A 67 23.21 4.69 0.19
N ILE A 68 22.41 5.53 -0.47
CA ILE A 68 22.47 6.99 -0.31
C ILE A 68 21.76 7.37 1.00
N GLY A 69 22.51 7.90 1.96
CA GLY A 69 21.98 8.34 3.24
C GLY A 69 21.17 9.65 3.15
N GLY A 70 20.21 9.82 4.05
CA GLY A 70 19.49 11.08 4.26
C GLY A 70 18.33 11.37 3.29
N VAL A 71 18.03 10.45 2.36
CA VAL A 71 16.91 10.63 1.41
C VAL A 71 15.63 9.94 1.87
N LEU A 72 15.73 8.74 2.43
CA LEU A 72 14.58 7.96 2.92
C LEU A 72 14.57 7.84 4.44
N CYS A 73 13.38 7.76 5.01
CA CYS A 73 13.12 7.46 6.42
C CYS A 73 12.58 6.03 6.54
N LEU A 74 13.46 5.07 6.80
CA LEU A 74 13.09 3.67 6.94
C LEU A 74 12.38 3.44 8.28
N GLY A 75 11.16 2.88 8.23
CA GLY A 75 10.39 2.52 9.43
C GLY A 75 9.78 3.70 10.19
N SER A 76 9.70 4.89 9.58
CA SER A 76 9.07 6.04 10.24
C SER A 76 7.54 5.96 10.28
N ILE A 77 6.92 5.28 9.29
CA ILE A 77 5.51 4.88 9.38
C ILE A 77 5.41 3.68 10.30
N LEU A 78 4.63 3.83 11.37
CA LEU A 78 4.36 2.77 12.32
C LEU A 78 3.30 1.78 11.80
N ASP A 79 3.36 0.55 12.31
CA ASP A 79 2.40 -0.52 11.99
C ASP A 79 0.98 -0.22 12.45
N ASN A 80 0.79 0.73 13.36
CA ASN A 80 -0.53 1.10 13.86
C ASN A 80 -0.71 2.61 13.78
N PRO A 81 -1.94 3.10 13.52
CA PRO A 81 -2.22 4.53 13.59
C PRO A 81 -1.91 5.04 14.98
N THR A 82 -1.13 6.11 15.07
CA THR A 82 -0.85 6.80 16.33
C THR A 82 -1.72 8.05 16.45
N PHE A 83 -1.92 8.51 17.68
CA PHE A 83 -2.63 9.76 17.97
C PHE A 83 -1.70 11.00 17.88
N GLY A 84 -0.64 10.91 17.07
CA GLY A 84 0.37 11.96 16.91
C GLY A 84 0.01 13.00 15.85
N GLY A 85 0.73 14.13 15.87
CA GLY A 85 0.69 15.10 14.79
C GLY A 85 1.28 14.51 13.50
N MET A 86 0.82 15.02 12.35
CA MET A 86 1.30 14.56 11.05
C MET A 86 2.63 15.20 10.67
N CYS A 87 3.59 14.43 10.16
CA CYS A 87 4.86 14.93 9.65
C CYS A 87 5.02 14.72 8.14
N LEU A 88 6.00 15.41 7.54
CA LEU A 88 6.36 15.29 6.13
C LEU A 88 7.66 14.53 5.98
N GLU A 89 7.60 13.35 5.36
CA GLU A 89 8.77 12.50 5.20
C GLU A 89 8.70 11.62 3.95
N THR A 90 9.87 11.33 3.39
CA THR A 90 10.08 10.27 2.41
C THR A 90 10.13 8.91 3.13
N SER A 91 9.00 8.50 3.67
CA SER A 91 8.91 7.31 4.51
C SER A 91 8.84 6.01 3.71
N VAL A 92 9.52 4.97 4.19
CA VAL A 92 9.51 3.63 3.60
C VAL A 92 9.25 2.61 4.69
N MET A 93 8.23 1.77 4.50
CA MET A 93 7.94 0.68 5.42
C MET A 93 8.72 -0.58 5.02
N ALA A 94 9.73 -0.94 5.82
CA ALA A 94 10.49 -2.16 5.61
C ALA A 94 9.64 -3.39 5.92
N VAL A 95 9.81 -4.47 5.17
CA VAL A 95 9.19 -5.78 5.40
C VAL A 95 10.23 -6.87 5.15
N ASP A 96 10.25 -7.91 5.98
CA ASP A 96 11.20 -9.02 5.84
C ASP A 96 10.91 -9.86 4.60
N PHE A 97 11.96 -10.33 3.92
CA PHE A 97 11.85 -11.20 2.76
C PHE A 97 11.08 -12.49 3.10
N ARG A 98 10.09 -12.85 2.27
CA ARG A 98 9.19 -14.02 2.43
C ARG A 98 8.35 -14.02 3.71
N SER A 99 8.15 -12.86 4.32
CA SER A 99 7.17 -12.71 5.39
C SER A 99 5.73 -12.80 4.86
N PHE A 100 4.81 -13.27 5.71
CA PHE A 100 3.38 -13.30 5.40
C PHE A 100 2.69 -12.18 6.18
N VAL A 101 2.49 -11.06 5.51
CA VAL A 101 2.02 -9.81 6.11
C VAL A 101 0.52 -9.63 5.91
N GLU A 102 -0.19 -9.27 6.97
CA GLU A 102 -1.58 -8.84 6.91
C GLU A 102 -1.64 -7.32 6.91
N ILE A 103 -2.26 -6.72 5.90
CA ILE A 103 -2.50 -5.27 5.85
C ILE A 103 -3.98 -5.03 6.11
N VAL A 104 -4.28 -4.19 7.10
CA VAL A 104 -5.64 -3.83 7.53
C VAL A 104 -5.85 -2.35 7.27
N PHE A 105 -6.64 -2.04 6.25
CA PHE A 105 -7.06 -0.66 5.99
C PHE A 105 -8.21 -0.29 6.93
N LYS A 106 -8.01 0.80 7.68
CA LYS A 106 -8.99 1.37 8.61
C LYS A 106 -9.42 2.72 8.08
N ASN A 107 -10.63 2.78 7.54
CA ASN A 107 -11.27 4.02 7.15
C ASN A 107 -12.08 4.57 8.35
N ASN A 108 -11.76 5.78 8.78
CA ASN A 108 -12.52 6.48 9.83
C ASN A 108 -13.42 7.59 9.27
N ASP A 109 -13.32 7.85 7.96
CA ASP A 109 -14.07 8.88 7.28
C ASP A 109 -15.39 8.31 6.73
N ASP A 110 -16.29 9.20 6.35
CA ASP A 110 -17.56 8.89 5.70
C ASP A 110 -17.43 8.67 4.18
N THR A 111 -16.26 8.97 3.63
CA THR A 111 -15.94 8.82 2.22
C THR A 111 -15.25 7.49 1.92
N VAL A 112 -15.42 6.97 0.71
CA VAL A 112 -14.77 5.72 0.28
C VAL A 112 -13.29 5.97 0.01
N GLN A 113 -12.43 5.09 0.53
CA GLN A 113 -11.00 5.11 0.25
C GLN A 113 -10.61 3.90 -0.60
N SER A 114 -9.94 4.17 -1.73
CA SER A 114 -9.41 3.15 -2.64
C SER A 114 -7.91 2.97 -2.40
N TRP A 115 -7.45 1.72 -2.40
CA TRP A 115 -6.05 1.37 -2.13
C TRP A 115 -5.49 0.53 -3.27
N HIS A 116 -4.28 0.88 -3.72
CA HIS A 116 -3.52 0.15 -4.74
C HIS A 116 -2.21 -0.38 -4.14
N LEU A 117 -1.80 -1.58 -4.55
CA LEU A 117 -0.56 -2.20 -4.11
C LEU A 117 0.27 -2.59 -5.34
N ASP A 118 1.36 -1.86 -5.57
CA ASP A 118 2.25 -2.12 -6.69
C ASP A 118 3.10 -3.38 -6.47
N GLY A 119 3.31 -4.14 -7.55
CA GLY A 119 4.28 -5.24 -7.58
C GLY A 119 3.88 -6.50 -6.79
N TYR A 120 2.69 -6.54 -6.18
CA TYR A 120 2.19 -7.68 -5.43
C TYR A 120 0.72 -7.95 -5.74
N ASN A 121 0.34 -9.24 -5.74
CA ASN A 121 -1.05 -9.64 -5.66
C ASN A 121 -1.43 -9.89 -4.20
N ALA A 122 -2.59 -9.39 -3.78
CA ALA A 122 -3.11 -9.58 -2.44
C ALA A 122 -4.39 -10.42 -2.45
N PHE A 123 -4.63 -11.15 -1.36
CA PHE A 123 -5.88 -11.87 -1.14
C PHE A 123 -6.73 -11.08 -0.13
N VAL A 124 -7.98 -10.78 -0.50
CA VAL A 124 -8.93 -10.11 0.41
C VAL A 124 -9.47 -11.14 1.39
N SER A 125 -9.26 -10.89 2.69
CA SER A 125 -9.81 -11.69 3.79
C SER A 125 -10.95 -10.95 4.49
N ARG A 126 -11.87 -11.71 5.10
CA ARG A 126 -13.22 -11.33 5.55
C ARG A 126 -13.33 -10.28 6.68
N ARG A 127 -12.29 -9.50 6.96
CA ARG A 127 -12.33 -8.41 7.96
C ARG A 127 -12.61 -7.02 7.37
N VAL A 128 -13.01 -6.91 6.10
CA VAL A 128 -13.26 -5.63 5.43
C VAL A 128 -14.73 -5.54 5.00
N HIS A 129 -15.44 -4.53 5.51
CA HIS A 129 -16.75 -4.12 4.98
C HIS A 129 -16.58 -3.64 3.55
N ALA A 130 -17.46 -4.13 2.68
CA ALA A 130 -17.39 -3.93 1.24
C ALA A 130 -17.44 -2.46 0.81
N ILE A 131 -16.78 -2.19 -0.32
CA ILE A 131 -16.84 -0.95 -1.11
C ILE A 131 -18.30 -0.62 -1.42
N VAL A 132 -18.76 0.56 -0.98
CA VAL A 132 -20.06 1.14 -1.36
C VAL A 132 -19.76 2.44 -2.08
N TRP A 133 -20.03 2.50 -3.39
CA TRP A 133 -19.87 3.71 -4.19
C TRP A 133 -20.77 4.83 -3.70
N LEU A 134 -20.20 5.98 -3.36
CA LEU A 134 -20.88 7.28 -3.34
C LEU A 134 -19.96 8.40 -3.86
N LYS A 135 -20.63 9.43 -4.33
CA LYS A 135 -20.28 10.49 -5.29
C LYS A 135 -19.15 11.42 -4.81
N GLU A 136 -18.40 12.01 -5.76
CA GLU A 136 -17.36 13.03 -5.54
C GLU A 136 -17.82 14.15 -4.60
N ASP A 137 -17.05 14.40 -3.54
CA ASP A 137 -17.38 15.34 -2.47
C ASP A 137 -16.73 16.72 -2.68
N GLU A 138 -17.46 17.64 -3.32
CA GLU A 138 -17.15 19.08 -3.38
C GLU A 138 -16.99 19.74 -1.98
N GLU A 139 -17.54 19.14 -0.92
CA GLU A 139 -17.60 19.75 0.41
C GLU A 139 -16.24 19.78 1.13
N MET A 140 -15.34 18.83 0.84
CA MET A 140 -14.00 18.81 1.44
C MET A 140 -13.08 19.86 0.83
N GLU A 141 -13.17 20.12 -0.48
CA GLU A 141 -12.44 21.23 -1.12
C GLU A 141 -12.88 22.60 -0.59
N LYS A 142 -14.19 22.78 -0.36
CA LYS A 142 -14.70 24.03 0.25
C LYS A 142 -14.18 24.27 1.66
N LYS A 143 -13.94 23.20 2.43
CA LYS A 143 -13.50 23.28 3.82
C LYS A 143 -11.99 23.48 3.96
N PHE A 144 -11.19 22.96 3.01
CA PHE A 144 -9.74 22.84 3.17
C PHE A 144 -8.92 23.52 2.07
N GLY A 145 -9.55 24.00 0.98
CA GLY A 145 -8.86 24.59 -0.17
C GLY A 145 -8.25 23.52 -1.10
N PRO A 146 -7.53 23.94 -2.15
CA PRO A 146 -6.88 23.00 -3.08
C PRO A 146 -5.82 22.16 -2.37
N TRP A 147 -5.91 20.85 -2.55
CA TRP A 147 -5.05 19.86 -1.89
C TRP A 147 -3.66 19.77 -2.54
N ASP A 148 -2.69 19.20 -1.83
CA ASP A 148 -1.41 18.80 -2.42
C ASP A 148 -1.57 17.42 -3.09
N ASP A 149 -1.08 17.26 -4.33
CA ASP A 149 -1.19 16.03 -5.13
C ASP A 149 -0.39 14.84 -4.56
N SER A 150 0.12 14.95 -3.32
CA SER A 150 1.09 14.04 -2.72
C SER A 150 0.57 12.60 -2.53
N VAL A 151 -0.75 12.41 -2.49
CA VAL A 151 -1.38 11.07 -2.44
C VAL A 151 -1.77 10.54 -3.81
N GLU A 152 -2.09 11.43 -4.76
CA GLU A 152 -2.45 11.11 -6.14
C GLU A 152 -1.21 10.75 -6.98
N LEU A 153 -0.04 11.30 -6.64
CA LEU A 153 1.23 11.08 -7.36
C LEU A 153 1.71 9.61 -7.37
N LEU A 154 1.14 8.76 -6.52
CA LEU A 154 1.42 7.33 -6.46
C LEU A 154 0.61 6.53 -7.50
N LEU A 155 -0.43 7.11 -8.10
CA LEU A 155 -1.28 6.45 -9.09
C LEU A 155 -0.83 6.70 -10.54
N ASP A 156 -0.14 7.80 -10.83
CA ASP A 156 0.11 8.25 -12.21
C ASP A 156 1.57 8.19 -12.68
N THR A 157 2.50 7.72 -11.86
CA THR A 157 3.94 7.77 -12.22
C THR A 157 4.61 6.39 -12.28
N PHE A 158 4.08 5.47 -13.10
CA PHE A 158 4.89 4.39 -13.69
C PHE A 158 4.39 4.05 -15.11
N PRO A 159 5.22 4.22 -16.16
CA PRO A 159 4.96 3.58 -17.45
C PRO A 159 5.25 2.07 -17.36
N GLU A 160 4.50 1.28 -18.13
CA GLU A 160 4.61 -0.18 -18.31
C GLU A 160 6.04 -0.69 -18.54
#